data_AF-A0A737N0X4-F1
#
_entry.id   AF-A0A737N0X4-F1
#
_cell.length_a   1.000
_cell.length_b   1.000
_cell.length_c   1.000
_cell.angle_alpha   90.00
_cell.angle_beta   90.00
_cell.angle_gamma   90.00
#
_symmetry.space_group_name_H-M   'P 1'
#
loop_
_entity.id
_entity.type
_entity.pdbx_description
1 polymer ?
#
loop_
_entity_poly.entity_id
_entity_poly.type
_entity_poly.pdbx_seq_one_letter_code
_entity_poly.pdbx_strand_id
1 'polypeptide(L)'
;MSSISKRNRNKMAKVQQRKLHTGLSKRKEKRSAIYNSLISLEESQKILKYLSFGFEKDLYKASLNNLSDKGNPLRFNNFAYCMREIISLILSRYSTDEDILKCCWYTNETDDENGITRAQRFKYIIQGGLSDDKLSELFQFDEDEDEDEDEDEDEDEENHIAKRLKEFTKLFRELNQHTHLREKRFNIGDKKCEALAHAVISTVFNILKIMEDLRDIINKQVESVIDEILLEEFISQTYDEIDVLSSHSNVDNFELDSYAVSKICSQFVLIQGQGIANCVLQWGSNSDMRNDIGATMDESFVFDFSIQASLDNLRNLSLAPQGIVINTSPWWND
;
A
#
# COMPACT_ATOMS: atom_id res chain seq x y z
N MET A 1 5.02 -17.37 58.50
CA MET A 1 5.96 -16.45 57.82
C MET A 1 6.91 -17.28 56.97
N SER A 2 7.02 -16.95 55.68
CA SER A 2 8.13 -17.18 54.71
C SER A 2 9.05 -18.41 54.88
N SER A 3 9.48 -19.16 53.86
CA SER A 3 9.55 -18.88 52.42
C SER A 3 10.14 -20.12 51.69
N ILE A 4 9.56 -20.43 50.52
CA ILE A 4 10.19 -20.71 49.20
C ILE A 4 11.26 -21.83 49.06
N SER A 5 11.10 -22.61 47.97
CA SER A 5 12.11 -23.27 47.09
C SER A 5 11.97 -24.81 47.11
N LYS A 6 11.70 -25.54 46.03
CA LYS A 6 12.09 -25.40 44.62
C LYS A 6 11.10 -26.13 43.70
N ARG A 7 10.93 -25.51 42.53
CA ARG A 7 10.07 -25.82 41.39
C ARG A 7 10.09 -27.29 40.92
N ASN A 8 8.89 -27.82 40.70
CA ASN A 8 8.61 -28.95 39.80
C ASN A 8 9.17 -28.65 38.40
N ARG A 9 10.00 -29.56 37.87
CA ARG A 9 10.44 -29.53 36.48
C ARG A 9 9.25 -29.85 35.57
N ASN A 10 8.79 -28.84 34.82
CA ASN A 10 7.83 -28.99 33.74
C ASN A 10 8.30 -30.07 32.76
N LYS A 11 7.49 -31.13 32.61
CA LYS A 11 7.56 -32.04 31.45
C LYS A 11 7.15 -31.24 30.22
N MET A 12 8.11 -30.81 29.41
CA MET A 12 7.83 -30.34 28.06
C MET A 12 7.24 -31.50 27.25
N ALA A 13 6.05 -31.28 26.69
CA ALA A 13 5.45 -32.15 25.71
C ALA A 13 6.40 -32.29 24.51
N LYS A 14 6.76 -33.52 24.15
CA LYS A 14 7.48 -33.80 22.90
C LYS A 14 6.57 -33.38 21.76
N VAL A 15 6.84 -32.21 21.17
CA VAL A 15 6.30 -31.81 19.87
C VAL A 15 6.71 -32.92 18.90
N GLN A 16 5.74 -33.70 18.43
CA GLN A 16 5.95 -34.61 17.31
C GLN A 16 6.41 -33.74 16.15
N GLN A 17 7.70 -33.83 15.81
CA GLN A 17 8.20 -33.34 14.53
C GLN A 17 7.35 -34.01 13.46
N ARG A 18 6.47 -33.23 12.83
CA ARG A 18 5.78 -33.65 11.61
C ARG A 18 6.90 -34.01 10.64
N LYS A 19 7.07 -35.31 10.38
CA LYS A 19 7.82 -35.76 9.21
C LYS A 19 7.16 -35.08 8.03
N LEU A 20 7.83 -34.05 7.48
CA LEU A 20 7.49 -33.48 6.19
C LEU A 20 7.27 -34.67 5.26
N HIS A 21 6.03 -34.82 4.79
CA HIS A 21 5.68 -35.79 3.78
C HIS A 21 6.44 -35.37 2.50
N THR A 22 7.70 -35.79 2.38
CA THR A 22 8.55 -35.63 1.20
C THR A 22 8.14 -36.61 0.10
N GLY A 23 6.83 -36.83 -0.04
CA GLY A 23 6.20 -37.82 -0.90
C GLY A 23 5.17 -37.23 -1.87
N LEU A 24 5.17 -35.91 -2.09
CA LEU A 24 4.54 -35.36 -3.28
C LEU A 24 5.51 -35.58 -4.45
N SER A 25 5.28 -36.70 -5.13
CA SER A 25 5.92 -37.11 -6.38
C SER A 25 6.25 -35.89 -7.25
N LYS A 26 7.55 -35.73 -7.59
CA LYS A 26 8.02 -34.88 -8.69
C LYS A 26 7.59 -35.46 -10.05
N ARG A 27 6.31 -35.79 -10.24
CA ARG A 27 5.75 -35.81 -11.58
C ARG A 27 5.71 -34.34 -12.00
N LYS A 28 6.46 -33.99 -13.04
CA LYS A 28 6.09 -32.85 -13.90
C LYS A 28 4.70 -33.20 -14.43
N GLU A 29 3.65 -32.92 -13.66
CA GLU A 29 2.29 -33.05 -14.12
C GLU A 29 2.19 -32.12 -15.32
N LYS A 30 1.94 -32.72 -16.48
CA LYS A 30 1.63 -31.99 -17.70
C LYS A 30 0.40 -31.16 -17.34
N ARG A 31 0.59 -29.85 -17.15
CA ARG A 31 -0.47 -28.92 -16.76
C ARG A 31 -1.66 -29.13 -17.69
N SER A 32 -2.86 -29.21 -17.11
CA SER A 32 -4.07 -29.50 -17.85
C SER A 32 -4.39 -28.39 -18.86
N ALA A 33 -5.24 -28.68 -19.85
CA ALA A 33 -5.69 -27.69 -20.81
C ALA A 33 -6.36 -26.48 -20.12
N ILE A 34 -7.21 -26.73 -19.11
CA ILE A 34 -7.88 -25.66 -18.34
C ILE A 34 -6.86 -24.81 -17.57
N TYR A 35 -5.82 -25.42 -16.98
CA TYR A 35 -4.76 -24.64 -16.33
C TYR A 35 -4.06 -23.72 -17.33
N ASN A 36 -3.63 -24.26 -18.48
CA ASN A 36 -2.88 -23.49 -19.46
C ASN A 36 -3.74 -22.38 -20.09
N SER A 37 -5.02 -22.65 -20.32
CA SER A 37 -6.03 -21.67 -20.75
C SER A 37 -6.10 -20.51 -19.76
N LEU A 38 -6.42 -20.81 -18.49
CA LEU A 38 -6.65 -19.80 -17.47
C LEU A 38 -5.39 -19.03 -17.06
N ILE A 39 -4.23 -19.69 -16.96
CA ILE A 39 -2.98 -19.00 -16.62
C ILE A 39 -2.55 -18.04 -17.73
N SER A 40 -2.89 -18.34 -18.99
CA SER A 40 -2.49 -17.51 -20.14
C SER A 40 -3.33 -16.25 -20.32
N LEU A 41 -4.47 -16.16 -19.62
CA LEU A 41 -5.32 -14.97 -19.62
C LEU A 41 -4.52 -13.73 -19.20
N GLU A 42 -4.81 -12.60 -19.82
CA GLU A 42 -4.17 -11.33 -19.50
C GLU A 42 -4.43 -10.94 -18.04
N GLU A 43 -5.66 -11.12 -17.57
CA GLU A 43 -6.08 -10.88 -16.19
C GLU A 43 -5.30 -11.75 -15.20
N SER A 44 -5.06 -13.02 -15.53
CA SER A 44 -4.23 -13.90 -14.70
C SER A 44 -2.79 -13.41 -14.60
N GLN A 45 -2.23 -12.92 -15.70
CA GLN A 45 -0.87 -12.37 -15.71
C GLN A 45 -0.79 -11.07 -14.91
N LYS A 46 -1.81 -10.21 -15.00
CA LYS A 46 -1.92 -9.00 -14.19
C LYS A 46 -2.05 -9.33 -12.70
N ILE A 47 -2.94 -10.24 -12.32
CA ILE A 47 -3.08 -10.71 -10.91
C ILE A 47 -1.73 -11.19 -10.37
N LEU A 48 -1.00 -12.00 -11.13
CA LEU A 48 0.33 -12.49 -10.71
C LEU A 48 1.36 -11.38 -10.43
N LYS A 49 1.20 -10.17 -10.99
CA LYS A 49 2.06 -9.03 -10.70
C LYS A 49 1.75 -8.40 -9.33
N TYR A 50 0.50 -8.44 -8.87
CA TYR A 50 0.11 -7.96 -7.52
C TYR A 50 0.48 -8.91 -6.39
N LEU A 51 0.80 -10.17 -6.71
CA LEU A 51 1.14 -11.18 -5.70
C LEU A 51 2.63 -11.11 -5.37
N SER A 52 2.94 -11.22 -4.07
CA SER A 52 4.30 -11.39 -3.58
C SER A 52 4.88 -12.74 -4.04
N PHE A 53 6.21 -12.80 -4.17
CA PHE A 53 6.88 -14.06 -4.48
C PHE A 53 6.72 -15.08 -3.34
N GLY A 54 6.69 -16.37 -3.68
CA GLY A 54 6.47 -17.46 -2.71
C GLY A 54 4.99 -17.82 -2.56
N PHE A 55 4.51 -17.83 -1.32
CA PHE A 55 3.23 -18.44 -0.93
C PHE A 55 2.03 -17.97 -1.77
N GLU A 56 1.89 -16.67 -2.03
CA GLU A 56 0.73 -16.13 -2.74
C GLU A 56 0.69 -16.55 -4.22
N LYS A 57 1.80 -16.41 -4.94
CA LYS A 57 1.90 -16.89 -6.33
C LYS A 57 1.71 -18.39 -6.43
N ASP A 58 2.20 -19.13 -5.43
CA ASP A 58 2.04 -20.58 -5.39
C ASP A 58 0.59 -20.99 -5.09
N LEU A 59 -0.09 -20.28 -4.19
CA LEU A 59 -1.53 -20.47 -3.90
C LEU A 59 -2.38 -20.19 -5.14
N TYR A 60 -2.11 -19.09 -5.86
CA TYR A 60 -2.81 -18.77 -7.11
C TYR A 60 -2.63 -19.89 -8.14
N LYS A 61 -1.39 -20.31 -8.42
CA LYS A 61 -1.12 -21.38 -9.38
C LYS A 61 -1.71 -22.72 -8.94
N ALA A 62 -1.65 -23.07 -7.66
CA ALA A 62 -2.21 -24.30 -7.12
C ALA A 62 -3.74 -24.31 -7.24
N SER A 63 -4.40 -23.17 -7.00
CA SER A 63 -5.85 -23.04 -7.15
C SER A 63 -6.30 -23.22 -8.61
N LEU A 64 -5.56 -22.68 -9.59
CA LEU A 64 -5.81 -22.97 -11.01
C LEU A 64 -5.61 -24.45 -11.34
N ASN A 65 -4.57 -25.07 -10.78
CA ASN A 65 -4.33 -26.49 -11.00
C ASN A 65 -5.43 -27.37 -10.39
N ASN A 66 -6.05 -26.95 -9.28
CA ASN A 66 -7.15 -27.67 -8.63
C ASN A 66 -8.34 -27.93 -9.55
N LEU A 67 -8.61 -27.01 -10.50
CA LEU A 67 -9.68 -27.17 -11.50
C LEU A 67 -9.47 -28.37 -12.44
N SER A 68 -8.25 -28.88 -12.53
CA SER A 68 -7.88 -30.05 -13.33
C SER A 68 -8.39 -31.37 -12.74
N ASP A 69 -8.73 -31.39 -11.46
CA ASP A 69 -9.17 -32.59 -10.75
C ASP A 69 -10.64 -32.92 -11.09
N LYS A 70 -10.87 -33.49 -12.27
CA LYS A 70 -12.21 -33.78 -12.80
C LYS A 70 -13.01 -34.77 -11.94
N GLY A 71 -12.35 -35.55 -11.10
CA GLY A 71 -13.01 -36.48 -10.16
C GLY A 71 -13.53 -35.79 -8.90
N ASN A 72 -13.12 -34.56 -8.65
CA ASN A 72 -13.49 -33.82 -7.46
C ASN A 72 -14.68 -32.87 -7.74
N PRO A 73 -15.87 -33.15 -7.18
CA PRO A 73 -17.05 -32.33 -7.41
C PRO A 73 -16.95 -30.92 -6.78
N LEU A 74 -15.95 -30.68 -5.92
CA LEU A 74 -15.68 -29.41 -5.24
C LEU A 74 -14.60 -28.56 -5.91
N ARG A 75 -13.97 -29.03 -7.00
CA ARG A 75 -12.83 -28.34 -7.64
C ARG A 75 -13.10 -26.84 -7.92
N PHE A 76 -14.31 -26.49 -8.34
CA PHE A 76 -14.67 -25.10 -8.59
C PHE A 76 -14.82 -24.30 -7.28
N ASN A 77 -15.49 -24.87 -6.27
CA ASN A 77 -15.68 -24.22 -4.98
C ASN A 77 -14.35 -23.96 -4.26
N ASN A 78 -13.44 -24.94 -4.29
CA ASN A 78 -12.10 -24.80 -3.73
C ASN A 78 -11.31 -23.70 -4.45
N PHE A 79 -11.37 -23.65 -5.78
CA PHE A 79 -10.78 -22.57 -6.55
C PHE A 79 -11.36 -21.20 -6.17
N ALA A 80 -12.68 -21.04 -6.14
CA ALA A 80 -13.33 -19.77 -5.79
C ALA A 80 -13.01 -19.33 -4.35
N TYR A 81 -12.95 -20.28 -3.42
CA TYR A 81 -12.51 -20.02 -2.05
C TYR A 81 -11.08 -19.48 -2.03
N CYS A 82 -10.14 -20.14 -2.71
CA CYS A 82 -8.76 -19.68 -2.80
C CYS A 82 -8.66 -18.26 -3.39
N MET A 83 -9.46 -17.92 -4.40
CA MET A 83 -9.47 -16.57 -4.99
C MET A 83 -9.89 -15.49 -3.98
N ARG A 84 -10.90 -15.77 -3.15
CA ARG A 84 -11.32 -14.87 -2.07
C ARG A 84 -10.25 -14.72 -0.99
N GLU A 85 -9.59 -15.82 -0.63
CA GLU A 85 -8.49 -15.77 0.34
C GLU A 85 -7.27 -15.01 -0.21
N ILE A 86 -6.98 -15.11 -1.51
CA ILE A 86 -5.93 -14.31 -2.16
C ILE A 86 -6.23 -12.81 -2.03
N ILE A 87 -7.47 -12.38 -2.28
CA ILE A 87 -7.86 -10.99 -2.02
C ILE A 87 -7.64 -10.65 -0.54
N SER A 88 -8.07 -11.49 0.40
CA SER A 88 -7.91 -11.23 1.83
C SER A 88 -6.42 -11.10 2.24
N LEU A 89 -5.54 -11.93 1.67
CA LEU A 89 -4.09 -11.84 1.86
C LEU A 89 -3.56 -10.50 1.33
N ILE A 90 -3.93 -10.11 0.11
CA ILE A 90 -3.55 -8.82 -0.48
C ILE A 90 -3.98 -7.69 0.45
N LEU A 91 -5.25 -7.66 0.87
CA LEU A 91 -5.77 -6.60 1.74
C LEU A 91 -5.00 -6.51 3.06
N SER A 92 -4.66 -7.66 3.66
CA SER A 92 -3.93 -7.70 4.93
C SER A 92 -2.48 -7.20 4.87
N ARG A 93 -1.88 -7.07 3.68
CA ARG A 93 -0.51 -6.53 3.55
C ARG A 93 -0.43 -5.02 3.71
N TYR A 94 -1.52 -4.32 3.43
CA TYR A 94 -1.53 -2.86 3.41
C TYR A 94 -1.87 -2.23 4.76
N SER A 95 -2.50 -3.00 5.66
CA SER A 95 -2.98 -2.48 6.93
C SER A 95 -2.93 -3.51 8.04
N THR A 96 -2.57 -3.04 9.23
CA THR A 96 -2.78 -3.76 10.47
C THR A 96 -4.15 -3.42 11.04
N ASP A 97 -4.67 -4.27 11.92
CA ASP A 97 -5.93 -4.01 12.61
C ASP A 97 -5.81 -2.74 13.47
N GLU A 98 -4.65 -2.58 14.13
CA GLU A 98 -4.30 -1.41 14.94
C GLU A 98 -4.34 -0.09 14.15
N ASP A 99 -3.93 -0.11 12.88
CA ASP A 99 -4.01 1.07 12.03
C ASP A 99 -5.46 1.47 11.75
N ILE A 100 -6.31 0.49 11.40
CA ILE A 100 -7.72 0.76 11.06
C ILE A 100 -8.48 1.26 12.28
N LEU A 101 -8.22 0.71 13.47
CA LEU A 101 -8.87 1.14 14.72
C LEU A 101 -8.54 2.59 15.09
N LYS A 102 -7.44 3.15 14.58
CA LYS A 102 -7.03 4.54 14.82
C LYS A 102 -7.66 5.53 13.83
N CYS A 103 -8.30 5.06 12.77
CA CYS A 103 -8.89 5.94 11.76
C CYS A 103 -10.10 6.68 12.32
N CYS A 104 -10.24 7.96 11.96
CA CYS A 104 -11.35 8.81 12.39
C CYS A 104 -12.72 8.29 11.91
N TRP A 105 -12.76 7.62 10.76
CA TRP A 105 -13.96 7.06 10.15
C TRP A 105 -14.29 5.64 10.62
N TYR A 106 -13.43 4.99 11.43
CA TYR A 106 -13.70 3.64 11.89
C TYR A 106 -14.87 3.61 12.86
N THR A 107 -15.79 2.67 12.63
CA THR A 107 -16.87 2.35 13.55
C THR A 107 -16.98 0.84 13.65
N ASN A 108 -17.17 0.28 14.84
CA ASN A 108 -17.38 -1.16 14.96
C ASN A 108 -18.77 -1.55 14.43
N GLU A 109 -18.80 -2.22 13.28
CA GLU A 109 -20.02 -2.71 12.61
C GLU A 109 -20.30 -4.20 12.91
N THR A 110 -19.57 -4.78 13.87
CA THR A 110 -19.64 -6.20 14.18
C THR A 110 -20.03 -6.43 15.64
N ASP A 111 -20.44 -7.66 15.95
CA ASP A 111 -20.73 -8.06 17.33
C ASP A 111 -19.45 -8.28 18.16
N ASP A 112 -18.30 -8.40 17.51
CA ASP A 112 -17.01 -8.62 18.15
C ASP A 112 -16.38 -7.28 18.57
N GLU A 113 -15.74 -7.25 19.74
CA GLU A 113 -14.99 -6.08 20.18
C GLU A 113 -13.85 -5.78 19.19
N ASN A 114 -13.78 -4.53 18.70
CA ASN A 114 -12.81 -4.09 17.68
C ASN A 114 -12.86 -4.89 16.37
N GLY A 115 -14.02 -5.46 16.02
CA GLY A 115 -14.14 -6.17 14.76
C GLY A 115 -14.01 -5.22 13.57
N ILE A 116 -13.23 -5.67 12.58
CA ILE A 116 -12.95 -4.92 11.36
C ILE A 116 -13.52 -5.68 10.17
N THR A 117 -14.40 -5.01 9.43
CA THR A 117 -15.00 -5.62 8.24
C THR A 117 -14.02 -5.58 7.06
N ARG A 118 -14.25 -6.46 6.07
CA ARG A 118 -13.45 -6.43 4.83
C ARG A 118 -13.63 -5.12 4.05
N ALA A 119 -14.82 -4.52 4.13
CA ALA A 119 -15.09 -3.22 3.53
C ALA A 119 -14.25 -2.12 4.19
N GLN A 120 -14.12 -2.14 5.52
CA GLN A 120 -13.25 -1.22 6.25
C GLN A 120 -11.77 -1.41 5.93
N ARG A 121 -11.30 -2.66 5.77
CA ARG A 121 -9.92 -2.89 5.29
C ARG A 121 -9.71 -2.30 3.90
N PHE A 122 -10.68 -2.47 3.01
CA PHE A 122 -10.60 -1.90 1.68
C PHE A 122 -10.63 -0.36 1.70
N LYS A 123 -11.50 0.23 2.51
CA LYS A 123 -11.56 1.68 2.74
C LYS A 123 -10.20 2.22 3.19
N TYR A 124 -9.58 1.60 4.19
CA TYR A 124 -8.24 1.97 4.64
C TYR A 124 -7.18 1.89 3.53
N ILE A 125 -7.24 0.86 2.69
CA ILE A 125 -6.26 0.69 1.60
C ILE A 125 -6.31 1.84 0.61
N ILE A 126 -7.50 2.42 0.42
CA ILE A 126 -7.72 3.50 -0.53
C ILE A 126 -7.39 4.85 0.09
N GLN A 127 -7.98 5.17 1.25
CA GLN A 127 -7.93 6.53 1.82
C GLN A 127 -7.11 6.63 3.12
N GLY A 128 -6.55 5.53 3.62
CA GLY A 128 -5.88 5.49 4.93
C GLY A 128 -6.78 6.05 6.03
N GLY A 129 -6.26 6.98 6.82
CA GLY A 129 -7.02 7.68 7.87
C GLY A 129 -7.81 8.90 7.41
N LEU A 130 -7.76 9.31 6.13
CA LEU A 130 -8.51 10.48 5.65
C LEU A 130 -10.01 10.30 5.91
N SER A 131 -10.64 11.34 6.45
CA SER A 131 -12.09 11.36 6.64
C SER A 131 -12.82 11.43 5.29
N ASP A 132 -14.09 11.02 5.29
CA ASP A 132 -14.91 11.12 4.08
C ASP A 132 -15.11 12.59 3.69
N ASP A 133 -15.25 13.49 4.68
CA ASP A 133 -15.33 14.95 4.45
C ASP A 133 -14.05 15.49 3.79
N LYS A 134 -12.87 15.03 4.24
CA LYS A 134 -11.59 15.49 3.66
C LYS A 134 -11.41 14.98 2.25
N LEU A 135 -11.84 13.75 1.96
CA LEU A 135 -11.90 13.28 0.58
C LEU A 135 -12.83 14.18 -0.24
N SER A 136 -14.06 14.44 0.20
CA SER A 136 -14.95 15.33 -0.54
C SER A 136 -14.32 16.70 -0.83
N GLU A 137 -13.63 17.31 0.14
CA GLU A 137 -12.89 18.56 -0.07
C GLU A 137 -11.81 18.44 -1.16
N LEU A 138 -11.03 17.34 -1.17
CA LEU A 138 -9.98 17.13 -2.17
C LEU A 138 -10.51 17.04 -3.60
N PHE A 139 -11.73 16.54 -3.78
CA PHE A 139 -12.32 16.31 -5.11
C PHE A 139 -13.32 17.38 -5.55
N GLN A 140 -13.71 18.29 -4.66
CA GLN A 140 -14.54 19.45 -5.02
C GLN A 140 -13.84 20.41 -5.99
N PHE A 141 -12.51 20.41 -6.02
CA PHE A 141 -11.72 21.28 -6.91
C PHE A 141 -11.53 20.70 -8.33
N ASP A 142 -11.89 19.44 -8.57
CA ASP A 142 -11.78 18.79 -9.89
C ASP A 142 -13.07 18.91 -10.73
N GLU A 143 -14.21 19.26 -10.12
CA GLU A 143 -15.53 19.29 -10.79
C GLU A 143 -15.78 20.59 -11.59
N ASP A 144 -14.86 21.57 -11.53
CA ASP A 144 -15.01 22.89 -12.17
C ASP A 144 -14.40 23.01 -13.59
N GLU A 145 -13.72 21.98 -14.14
CA GLU A 145 -13.00 22.11 -15.44
C GLU A 145 -13.62 21.38 -16.65
N ASP A 146 -14.62 20.51 -16.46
CA ASP A 146 -15.26 19.75 -17.55
C ASP A 146 -16.81 19.82 -17.52
N GLU A 147 -17.38 21.01 -17.28
CA GLU A 147 -18.79 21.28 -17.62
C GLU A 147 -18.94 21.39 -19.15
N ASP A 148 -18.82 20.25 -19.85
CA ASP A 148 -19.47 20.08 -21.14
C ASP A 148 -20.98 19.95 -20.87
N GLU A 149 -21.70 20.99 -21.32
CA GLU A 149 -23.14 21.16 -21.34
C GLU A 149 -23.87 19.96 -21.98
N ASP A 150 -24.21 18.93 -21.21
CA ASP A 150 -25.27 17.98 -21.57
C ASP A 150 -26.21 17.79 -20.36
N GLU A 151 -27.26 18.60 -20.36
CA GLU A 151 -28.42 18.54 -19.47
C GLU A 151 -29.16 17.20 -19.63
N ASP A 152 -28.83 16.22 -18.79
CA ASP A 152 -29.78 15.18 -18.38
C ASP A 152 -29.89 15.24 -16.84
N GLU A 153 -30.76 16.16 -16.39
CA GLU A 153 -31.28 16.27 -15.03
C GLU A 153 -31.97 14.95 -14.63
N ASP A 154 -31.30 14.10 -13.85
CA ASP A 154 -31.83 13.10 -12.89
C ASP A 154 -30.94 11.85 -12.80
N GLU A 155 -29.70 11.94 -12.30
CA GLU A 155 -28.99 10.77 -11.74
C GLU A 155 -27.80 11.23 -10.87
N ASP A 156 -28.03 11.32 -9.55
CA ASP A 156 -27.07 11.42 -8.44
C ASP A 156 -25.71 12.07 -8.76
N GLU A 157 -25.47 13.31 -8.28
CA GLU A 157 -24.14 13.92 -8.04
C GLU A 157 -23.33 13.11 -7.01
N GLU A 158 -23.19 11.81 -7.23
CA GLU A 158 -22.32 10.97 -6.45
C GLU A 158 -20.91 11.13 -7.00
N ASN A 159 -20.08 11.86 -6.26
CA ASN A 159 -18.66 12.05 -6.57
C ASN A 159 -18.04 10.70 -7.03
N HIS A 160 -17.25 10.75 -8.10
CA HIS A 160 -16.67 9.60 -8.80
C HIS A 160 -16.08 8.54 -7.85
N ILE A 161 -15.51 8.93 -6.69
CA ILE A 161 -14.95 8.00 -5.70
C ILE A 161 -16.02 7.15 -5.01
N ALA A 162 -17.12 7.75 -4.58
CA ALA A 162 -18.19 7.03 -3.88
C ALA A 162 -18.82 5.97 -4.82
N LYS A 163 -18.99 6.31 -6.10
CA LYS A 163 -19.40 5.38 -7.16
C LYS A 163 -18.43 4.20 -7.31
N ARG A 164 -17.13 4.44 -7.31
CA ARG A 164 -16.08 3.39 -7.39
C ARG A 164 -16.01 2.52 -6.13
N LEU A 165 -16.21 3.08 -4.94
CA LEU A 165 -16.31 2.32 -3.69
C LEU A 165 -17.54 1.39 -3.68
N LYS A 166 -18.68 1.86 -4.18
CA LYS A 166 -19.89 1.03 -4.39
C LYS A 166 -19.61 -0.09 -5.40
N GLU A 167 -18.89 0.20 -6.48
CA GLU A 167 -18.48 -0.79 -7.48
C GLU A 167 -17.63 -1.90 -6.86
N PHE A 168 -16.62 -1.55 -6.05
CA PHE A 168 -15.84 -2.55 -5.31
C PHE A 168 -16.73 -3.44 -4.44
N THR A 169 -17.62 -2.84 -3.66
CA THR A 169 -18.50 -3.58 -2.74
C THR A 169 -19.38 -4.58 -3.50
N LYS A 170 -19.85 -4.19 -4.69
CA LYS A 170 -20.62 -5.05 -5.60
C LYS A 170 -19.77 -6.21 -6.12
N LEU A 171 -18.56 -5.98 -6.60
CA LEU A 171 -17.66 -7.03 -7.10
C LEU A 171 -17.23 -7.98 -5.99
N PHE A 172 -16.97 -7.47 -4.79
CA PHE A 172 -16.62 -8.30 -3.65
C PHE A 172 -17.78 -9.21 -3.24
N ARG A 173 -19.01 -8.68 -3.26
CA ARG A 173 -20.23 -9.47 -3.05
C ARG A 173 -20.39 -10.55 -4.13
N GLU A 174 -20.12 -10.23 -5.39
CA GLU A 174 -20.12 -11.20 -6.49
C GLU A 174 -19.12 -12.33 -6.25
N LEU A 175 -17.86 -12.00 -5.94
CA LEU A 175 -16.81 -12.97 -5.63
C LEU A 175 -17.24 -13.91 -4.49
N ASN A 176 -17.83 -13.38 -3.42
CA ASN A 176 -18.35 -14.18 -2.32
C ASN A 176 -19.43 -15.17 -2.75
N GLN A 177 -20.33 -14.81 -3.67
CA GLN A 177 -21.37 -15.72 -4.17
C GLN A 177 -20.82 -16.94 -4.90
N HIS A 178 -19.60 -16.85 -5.45
CA HIS A 178 -18.93 -18.00 -6.09
C HIS A 178 -18.38 -19.00 -5.06
N THR A 179 -18.10 -18.56 -3.84
CA THR A 179 -17.58 -19.43 -2.75
C THR A 179 -18.66 -20.30 -2.12
N HIS A 180 -19.92 -19.86 -2.13
CA HIS A 180 -21.01 -20.58 -1.47
C HIS A 180 -21.33 -21.90 -2.17
N LEU A 181 -21.20 -23.01 -1.43
CA LEU A 181 -21.62 -24.33 -1.89
C LEU A 181 -23.14 -24.34 -2.07
N ARG A 182 -23.60 -24.48 -3.31
CA ARG A 182 -25.02 -24.63 -3.68
C ARG A 182 -25.13 -25.80 -4.64
N GLU A 183 -26.26 -26.51 -4.64
CA GLU A 183 -26.48 -27.67 -5.52
C GLU A 183 -26.15 -27.35 -6.99
N LYS A 184 -26.54 -26.17 -7.48
CA LYS A 184 -26.26 -25.70 -8.85
C LYS A 184 -24.78 -25.50 -9.21
N ARG A 185 -23.89 -25.49 -8.21
CA ARG A 185 -22.43 -25.32 -8.33
C ARG A 185 -21.65 -26.58 -7.92
N PHE A 186 -22.33 -27.62 -7.43
CA PHE A 186 -21.73 -28.90 -7.10
C PHE A 186 -21.57 -29.77 -8.36
N ASN A 187 -20.44 -30.47 -8.49
CA ASN A 187 -20.17 -31.43 -9.56
C ASN A 187 -20.46 -30.90 -10.98
N ILE A 188 -20.04 -29.65 -11.27
CA ILE A 188 -20.28 -29.02 -12.56
C ILE A 188 -19.38 -29.57 -13.67
N GLY A 189 -19.93 -29.67 -14.88
CA GLY A 189 -19.19 -30.11 -16.06
C GLY A 189 -18.06 -29.15 -16.48
N ASP A 190 -17.08 -29.67 -17.21
CA ASP A 190 -15.83 -28.96 -17.56
C ASP A 190 -16.04 -27.58 -18.19
N LYS A 191 -16.91 -27.47 -19.22
CA LYS A 191 -17.19 -26.19 -19.89
C LYS A 191 -17.72 -25.13 -18.93
N LYS A 192 -18.64 -25.52 -18.04
CA LYS A 192 -19.22 -24.62 -17.03
C LYS A 192 -18.20 -24.26 -15.95
N CYS A 193 -17.33 -25.20 -15.59
CA CYS A 193 -16.24 -24.99 -14.64
C CYS A 193 -15.25 -23.95 -15.14
N GLU A 194 -14.83 -24.06 -16.42
CA GLU A 194 -13.91 -23.11 -17.04
C GLU A 194 -14.53 -21.72 -17.19
N ALA A 195 -15.78 -21.62 -17.68
CA ALA A 195 -16.48 -20.35 -17.81
C ALA A 195 -16.65 -19.63 -16.45
N LEU A 196 -17.01 -20.36 -15.39
CA LEU A 196 -17.11 -19.78 -14.06
C LEU A 196 -15.75 -19.40 -13.48
N ALA A 197 -14.69 -20.17 -13.77
CA ALA A 197 -13.34 -19.83 -13.33
C ALA A 197 -12.85 -18.53 -13.98
N HIS A 198 -13.10 -18.36 -15.28
CA HIS A 198 -12.82 -17.11 -15.99
C HIS A 198 -13.57 -15.92 -15.36
N ALA A 199 -14.86 -16.08 -15.08
CA ALA A 199 -15.64 -15.03 -14.43
C ALA A 199 -15.03 -14.61 -13.08
N VAL A 200 -14.65 -15.58 -12.24
CA VAL A 200 -13.99 -15.30 -10.96
C VAL A 200 -12.64 -14.60 -11.13
N ILE A 201 -11.81 -15.03 -12.10
CA ILE A 201 -10.51 -14.36 -12.40
C ILE A 201 -10.76 -12.91 -12.81
N SER A 202 -11.75 -12.67 -13.68
CA SER A 202 -12.14 -11.32 -14.10
C SER A 202 -12.62 -10.47 -12.91
N THR A 203 -13.47 -11.01 -12.03
CA THR A 203 -13.91 -10.31 -10.81
C THR A 203 -12.74 -9.97 -9.89
N VAL A 204 -11.81 -10.90 -9.66
CA VAL A 204 -10.60 -10.66 -8.85
C VAL A 204 -9.75 -9.56 -9.47
N PHE A 205 -9.53 -9.62 -10.78
CA PHE A 205 -8.76 -8.60 -11.50
C PHE A 205 -9.43 -7.22 -11.39
N ASN A 206 -10.74 -7.12 -11.60
CA ASN A 206 -11.47 -5.85 -11.50
C ASN A 206 -11.42 -5.27 -10.07
N ILE A 207 -11.47 -6.11 -9.04
CA ILE A 207 -11.28 -5.66 -7.64
C ILE A 207 -9.90 -5.02 -7.47
N LEU A 208 -8.84 -5.67 -7.96
CA LEU A 208 -7.47 -5.16 -7.84
C LEU A 208 -7.27 -3.88 -8.66
N LYS A 209 -7.90 -3.80 -9.84
CA LYS A 209 -7.85 -2.62 -10.69
C LYS A 209 -8.50 -1.42 -10.01
N ILE A 210 -9.74 -1.56 -9.50
CA ILE A 210 -10.42 -0.46 -8.78
C ILE A 210 -9.60 -0.01 -7.57
N MET A 211 -8.98 -0.95 -6.86
CA MET A 211 -8.11 -0.63 -5.73
C MET A 211 -6.92 0.25 -6.14
N GLU A 212 -6.26 -0.08 -7.25
CA GLU A 212 -5.13 0.69 -7.77
C GLU A 212 -5.58 2.05 -8.31
N ASP A 213 -6.61 2.06 -9.16
CA ASP A 213 -7.18 3.28 -9.75
C ASP A 213 -7.57 4.29 -8.65
N LEU A 214 -8.25 3.85 -7.59
CA LEU A 214 -8.65 4.72 -6.48
C LEU A 214 -7.47 5.23 -5.65
N ARG A 215 -6.46 4.38 -5.42
CA ARG A 215 -5.25 4.80 -4.71
C ARG A 215 -4.47 5.84 -5.50
N ASP A 216 -4.33 5.63 -6.80
CA ASP A 216 -3.62 6.55 -7.69
C ASP A 216 -4.33 7.92 -7.75
N ILE A 217 -5.66 7.92 -7.85
CA ILE A 217 -6.47 9.14 -7.86
C ILE A 217 -6.30 9.92 -6.55
N ILE A 218 -6.43 9.26 -5.40
CA ILE A 218 -6.30 9.92 -4.09
C ILE A 218 -4.86 10.39 -3.85
N ASN A 219 -3.86 9.57 -4.16
CA ASN A 219 -2.46 9.97 -3.98
C ASN A 219 -2.14 11.21 -4.83
N LYS A 220 -2.59 11.28 -6.07
CA LYS A 220 -2.38 12.45 -6.93
C LYS A 220 -3.00 13.72 -6.37
N GLN A 221 -4.22 13.63 -5.84
CA GLN A 221 -4.85 14.79 -5.22
C GLN A 221 -4.14 15.24 -3.94
N VAL A 222 -3.68 14.29 -3.14
CA VAL A 222 -2.88 14.59 -1.94
C VAL A 222 -1.54 15.21 -2.33
N GLU A 223 -0.85 14.68 -3.35
CA GLU A 223 0.41 15.22 -3.90
C GLU A 223 0.24 16.66 -4.40
N SER A 224 -0.82 16.94 -5.15
CA SER A 224 -1.14 18.29 -5.66
C SER A 224 -1.21 19.34 -4.54
N VAL A 225 -1.86 19.02 -3.41
CA VAL A 225 -1.94 19.93 -2.26
C VAL A 225 -0.58 20.12 -1.56
N ILE A 226 0.27 19.10 -1.56
CA ILE A 226 1.58 19.12 -0.90
C ILE A 226 2.62 19.86 -1.76
N ASP A 227 2.55 19.73 -3.09
CA ASP A 227 3.46 20.36 -4.05
C ASP A 227 3.60 21.87 -3.81
N GLU A 228 2.50 22.54 -3.49
CA GLU A 228 2.45 23.99 -3.30
C GLU A 228 3.31 24.50 -2.13
N ILE A 229 3.59 23.66 -1.14
CA ILE A 229 4.15 24.08 0.15
C ILE A 229 5.43 23.35 0.56
N LEU A 230 5.79 22.27 -0.14
CA LEU A 230 6.86 21.36 0.29
C LEU A 230 8.24 22.04 0.36
N LEU A 231 8.52 22.98 -0.56
CA LEU A 231 9.79 23.71 -0.60
C LEU A 231 9.98 24.67 0.59
N GLU A 232 8.90 25.26 1.10
CA GLU A 232 8.97 26.23 2.20
C GLU A 232 9.43 25.58 3.52
N GLU A 233 9.06 24.31 3.73
CA GLU A 233 9.40 23.57 4.95
C GLU A 233 10.92 23.34 5.08
N PHE A 234 11.64 23.12 3.97
CA PHE A 234 13.07 22.82 4.01
C PHE A 234 13.93 24.03 4.37
N ILE A 235 13.60 25.22 3.87
CA ILE A 235 14.41 26.44 4.07
C ILE A 235 14.47 26.84 5.56
N SER A 236 13.49 26.43 6.36
CA SER A 236 13.38 26.82 7.76
C SER A 236 14.30 26.07 8.75
N GLN A 237 15.08 25.08 8.28
CA GLN A 237 15.78 24.13 9.13
C GLN A 237 17.30 24.40 9.23
N THR A 238 17.94 23.80 10.23
CA THR A 238 19.41 23.79 10.45
C THR A 238 20.00 22.40 10.24
N TYR A 239 21.23 22.29 9.73
CA TYR A 239 21.80 21.03 9.23
C TYR A 239 23.18 20.72 9.82
N ASP A 240 23.19 19.95 10.92
CA ASP A 240 24.39 19.58 11.65
C ASP A 240 25.43 18.87 10.76
N GLU A 241 25.00 18.08 9.77
CA GLU A 241 25.88 17.35 8.86
C GLU A 241 26.73 18.29 7.98
N ILE A 242 26.19 19.47 7.63
CA ILE A 242 26.89 20.49 6.85
C ILE A 242 27.73 21.39 7.76
N ASP A 243 27.21 21.70 8.96
CA ASP A 243 27.86 22.58 9.93
C ASP A 243 29.22 22.04 10.42
N VAL A 244 29.46 20.73 10.31
CA VAL A 244 30.76 20.11 10.61
C VAL A 244 31.83 20.40 9.54
N LEU A 245 31.44 20.77 8.32
CA LEU A 245 32.36 20.89 7.17
C LEU A 245 33.16 22.20 7.15
N SER A 246 32.68 23.24 7.84
CA SER A 246 33.26 24.59 7.75
C SER A 246 33.10 25.39 9.05
N SER A 247 33.69 26.59 9.11
CA SER A 247 33.52 27.46 10.29
C SER A 247 32.13 28.10 10.33
N HIS A 248 31.57 28.39 9.16
CA HIS A 248 30.22 28.85 8.96
C HIS A 248 29.68 28.25 7.66
N SER A 249 28.49 27.70 7.72
CA SER A 249 27.78 27.08 6.60
C SER A 249 26.44 27.79 6.41
N ASN A 250 26.01 27.86 5.15
CA ASN A 250 24.66 28.26 4.81
C ASN A 250 24.14 27.32 3.73
N VAL A 251 22.89 26.86 3.88
CA VAL A 251 22.19 26.21 2.77
C VAL A 251 21.42 27.29 2.04
N ASP A 252 21.87 27.60 0.83
CA ASP A 252 21.30 28.68 0.01
C ASP A 252 19.92 28.31 -0.50
N ASN A 253 19.77 27.06 -0.98
CA ASN A 253 18.52 26.56 -1.52
C ASN A 253 18.47 25.02 -1.52
N PHE A 254 17.25 24.50 -1.49
CA PHE A 254 16.92 23.10 -1.76
C PHE A 254 16.36 22.95 -3.16
N GLU A 255 16.92 22.02 -3.92
CA GLU A 255 16.36 21.54 -5.17
C GLU A 255 15.75 20.17 -4.92
N LEU A 256 14.48 20.02 -5.26
CA LEU A 256 13.73 18.79 -5.07
C LEU A 256 13.78 17.98 -6.36
N ASP A 257 14.42 16.81 -6.33
CA ASP A 257 14.57 15.96 -7.51
C ASP A 257 13.29 15.15 -7.77
N SER A 258 12.82 14.46 -6.73
CA SER A 258 11.56 13.73 -6.77
C SER A 258 11.08 13.40 -5.38
N TYR A 259 9.77 13.25 -5.24
CA TYR A 259 9.14 12.74 -4.04
C TYR A 259 7.84 12.03 -4.40
N ALA A 260 7.27 11.32 -3.44
CA ALA A 260 5.96 10.71 -3.58
C ALA A 260 5.24 10.62 -2.23
N VAL A 261 3.91 10.55 -2.28
CA VAL A 261 3.10 10.07 -1.14
C VAL A 261 3.37 8.58 -0.95
N SER A 262 4.26 8.27 -0.01
CA SER A 262 4.67 6.90 0.31
C SER A 262 3.53 6.09 0.94
N LYS A 263 2.80 6.70 1.88
CA LYS A 263 1.66 6.05 2.55
C LYS A 263 0.73 7.06 3.21
N ILE A 264 -0.57 6.92 2.98
CA ILE A 264 -1.59 7.55 3.82
C ILE A 264 -1.81 6.64 5.03
N CYS A 265 -1.27 7.03 6.19
CA CYS A 265 -1.40 6.27 7.43
C CYS A 265 -2.73 6.58 8.12
N SER A 266 -2.96 5.95 9.27
CA SER A 266 -4.13 6.17 10.11
C SER A 266 -4.21 7.57 10.74
N GLN A 267 -3.08 8.27 10.87
CA GLN A 267 -2.98 9.56 11.57
C GLN A 267 -2.28 10.68 10.80
N PHE A 268 -1.55 10.36 9.73
CA PHE A 268 -0.81 11.32 8.91
C PHE A 268 -0.56 10.76 7.50
N VAL A 269 -0.24 11.61 6.55
CA VAL A 269 0.32 11.22 5.24
C VAL A 269 1.84 11.23 5.35
N LEU A 270 2.49 10.12 4.99
CA LEU A 270 3.94 10.02 4.91
C LEU A 270 4.40 10.35 3.49
N ILE A 271 5.29 11.34 3.39
CA ILE A 271 5.88 11.82 2.15
C ILE A 271 7.37 11.52 2.22
N GLN A 272 7.93 10.98 1.15
CA GLN A 272 9.35 10.67 1.07
C GLN A 272 9.89 11.07 -0.29
N GLY A 273 11.12 11.57 -0.30
CA GLY A 273 11.77 12.03 -1.52
C GLY A 273 13.24 12.27 -1.32
N GLN A 274 13.84 12.79 -2.37
CA GLN A 274 15.26 13.10 -2.47
C GLN A 274 15.46 14.42 -3.19
N GLY A 275 16.60 15.05 -2.96
CA GLY A 275 16.97 16.27 -3.64
C GLY A 275 18.44 16.64 -3.44
N ILE A 276 18.76 17.87 -3.79
CA ILE A 276 20.09 18.46 -3.68
C ILE A 276 20.03 19.70 -2.79
N ALA A 277 20.88 19.73 -1.77
CA ALA A 277 21.11 20.89 -0.92
C ALA A 277 22.32 21.65 -1.44
N ASN A 278 22.10 22.87 -1.95
CA ASN A 278 23.18 23.75 -2.41
C ASN A 278 23.64 24.63 -1.25
N CYS A 279 24.94 24.58 -0.97
CA CYS A 279 25.51 25.14 0.25
C CYS A 279 26.71 26.01 -0.05
N VAL A 280 26.88 27.05 0.75
CA VAL A 280 28.13 27.83 0.80
C VAL A 280 28.85 27.48 2.09
N LEU A 281 30.06 26.97 1.94
CA LEU A 281 30.98 26.66 3.03
C LEU A 281 31.95 27.82 3.21
N GLN A 282 32.11 28.32 4.44
CA GLN A 282 33.05 29.39 4.77
C GLN A 282 34.06 28.95 5.83
N TRP A 283 35.34 29.12 5.53
CA TRP A 283 36.44 28.93 6.47
C TRP A 283 37.00 30.29 6.91
N GLY A 284 37.00 30.50 8.23
CA GLY A 284 37.32 31.79 8.83
C GLY A 284 36.08 32.61 9.14
N SER A 285 36.23 33.55 10.08
CA SER A 285 35.19 34.46 10.51
C SER A 285 34.87 35.52 9.44
N ASN A 286 33.78 36.25 9.62
CA ASN A 286 33.47 37.42 8.79
C ASN A 286 34.58 38.50 8.82
N SER A 287 35.44 38.52 9.84
CA SER A 287 36.61 39.40 9.86
C SER A 287 37.73 38.87 8.99
N ASP A 288 37.91 37.55 8.94
CA ASP A 288 38.93 36.90 8.11
C ASP A 288 38.61 37.10 6.63
N MET A 289 37.33 36.99 6.26
CA MET A 289 36.85 37.33 4.91
C MET A 289 37.15 38.77 4.51
N ARG A 290 36.95 39.74 5.42
CA ARG A 290 37.24 41.17 5.14
C ARG A 290 38.73 41.50 5.01
N ASN A 291 39.58 40.65 5.59
CA ASN A 291 41.04 40.83 5.57
C ASN A 291 41.71 39.96 4.50
N ASP A 292 40.93 39.37 3.57
CA ASP A 292 41.40 38.48 2.50
C ASP A 292 42.20 37.25 3.02
N ILE A 293 41.87 36.77 4.23
CA ILE A 293 42.49 35.58 4.84
C ILE A 293 41.47 34.45 5.12
N GLY A 294 40.20 34.65 4.80
CA GLY A 294 39.18 33.61 4.78
C GLY A 294 38.98 33.00 3.38
N ALA A 295 38.20 31.94 3.29
CA ALA A 295 37.85 31.29 2.02
C ALA A 295 36.39 30.83 2.02
N THR A 296 35.77 30.80 0.84
CA THR A 296 34.44 30.25 0.60
C THR A 296 34.46 29.24 -0.53
N MET A 297 33.54 28.28 -0.50
CA MET A 297 33.33 27.32 -1.58
C MET A 297 31.87 26.93 -1.68
N ASP A 298 31.38 26.84 -2.92
CA ASP A 298 30.04 26.35 -3.23
C ASP A 298 30.11 24.82 -3.36
N GLU A 299 29.20 24.12 -2.69
CA GLU A 299 29.10 22.67 -2.75
C GLU A 299 27.65 22.20 -2.76
N SER A 300 27.43 21.00 -3.31
CA SER A 300 26.11 20.40 -3.43
C SER A 300 26.09 19.00 -2.83
N PHE A 301 25.13 18.74 -1.93
CA PHE A 301 24.98 17.43 -1.29
C PHE A 301 23.61 16.84 -1.59
N VAL A 302 23.58 15.55 -1.94
CA VAL A 302 22.31 14.82 -2.08
C VAL A 302 21.72 14.59 -0.70
N PHE A 303 20.40 14.74 -0.57
CA PHE A 303 19.68 14.42 0.66
C PHE A 303 18.46 13.55 0.40
N ASP A 304 18.13 12.73 1.39
CA ASP A 304 16.84 12.05 1.50
C ASP A 304 16.00 12.77 2.56
N PHE A 305 14.68 12.80 2.39
CA PHE A 305 13.79 13.37 3.40
C PHE A 305 12.56 12.49 3.67
N SER A 306 12.00 12.66 4.86
CA SER A 306 10.71 12.11 5.24
C SER A 306 9.91 13.14 6.02
N ILE A 307 8.74 13.48 5.49
CA ILE A 307 7.82 14.49 6.04
C ILE A 307 6.47 13.84 6.32
N GLN A 308 5.76 14.39 7.30
CA GLN A 308 4.40 14.00 7.66
C GLN A 308 3.45 15.17 7.47
N ALA A 309 2.37 14.94 6.72
CA ALA A 309 1.24 15.86 6.59
C ALA A 309 0.11 15.43 7.55
N SER A 310 -0.52 16.40 8.22
CA SER A 310 -1.73 16.14 9.01
C SER A 310 -2.90 15.72 8.11
N LEU A 311 -3.70 14.74 8.54
CA LEU A 311 -4.88 14.30 7.78
C LEU A 311 -5.98 15.37 7.71
N ASP A 312 -6.12 16.20 8.76
CA ASP A 312 -7.14 17.25 8.80
C ASP A 312 -6.74 18.47 7.97
N ASN A 313 -5.43 18.73 7.89
CA ASN A 313 -4.87 19.80 7.08
C ASN A 313 -3.57 19.33 6.45
N LEU A 314 -3.66 18.88 5.19
CA LEU A 314 -2.52 18.39 4.42
C LEU A 314 -1.43 19.44 4.22
N ARG A 315 -1.78 20.73 4.40
CA ARG A 315 -0.80 21.82 4.34
C ARG A 315 0.05 21.97 5.61
N ASN A 316 -0.34 21.30 6.69
CA ASN A 316 0.44 21.29 7.92
C ASN A 316 1.48 20.16 7.85
N LEU A 317 2.67 20.51 7.37
CA LEU A 317 3.81 19.62 7.25
C LEU A 317 4.67 19.65 8.52
N SER A 318 5.33 18.54 8.78
CA SER A 318 6.34 18.42 9.84
C SER A 318 7.34 17.32 9.49
N LEU A 319 8.58 17.45 9.97
CA LEU A 319 9.58 16.40 9.79
C LEU A 319 9.14 15.11 10.47
N ALA A 320 9.22 13.99 9.72
CA ALA A 320 9.10 12.67 10.31
C ALA A 320 10.29 12.41 11.26
N PRO A 321 10.24 11.38 12.13
CA PRO A 321 11.37 11.02 12.98
C PRO A 321 12.67 10.73 12.22
N GLN A 322 12.59 10.32 10.95
CA GLN A 322 13.75 10.13 10.08
C GLN A 322 14.33 11.46 9.58
N GLY A 323 13.54 12.53 9.54
CA GLY A 323 13.96 13.88 9.19
C GLY A 323 14.48 14.02 7.77
N ILE A 324 15.49 14.89 7.63
CA ILE A 324 16.29 15.08 6.43
C ILE A 324 17.67 14.48 6.70
N VAL A 325 18.19 13.70 5.76
CA VAL A 325 19.50 13.06 5.86
C VAL A 325 20.36 13.54 4.71
N ILE A 326 21.36 14.37 5.00
CA ILE A 326 22.27 14.92 3.98
C ILE A 326 23.50 14.02 3.86
N ASN A 327 23.79 13.57 2.63
CA ASN A 327 24.93 12.72 2.36
C ASN A 327 26.20 13.54 2.09
N THR A 328 26.98 13.76 3.15
CA THR A 328 28.30 14.42 3.06
C THR A 328 29.45 13.42 2.87
N SER A 329 29.18 12.12 2.71
CA SER A 329 30.22 11.09 2.52
C SER A 329 31.21 11.38 1.37
N PRO A 330 30.80 11.98 0.23
CA PRO A 330 31.74 12.37 -0.82
C PRO A 330 32.83 13.35 -0.37
N TRP A 331 32.57 14.17 0.65
CA TRP A 331 33.55 15.11 1.21
C TRP A 331 34.72 14.42 1.91
N TRP A 332 34.47 13.27 2.52
CA TRP A 332 35.42 12.57 3.38
C TRP A 332 36.24 11.49 2.65
N ASN A 333 35.95 11.25 1.37
CA ASN A 333 36.62 10.24 0.56
C ASN A 333 37.52 10.88 -0.50
N ASP A 334 38.82 10.53 -0.45
CA ASP A 334 39.79 10.68 -1.54
C ASP A 334 39.47 9.75 -2.73
#